data_AF-A0A371N1C4-F1
#
_entry.id   AF-A0A371N1C4-F1
#
_cell.length_a   1.000
_cell.length_b   1.000
_cell.length_c   1.000
_cell.angle_alpha   90.00
_cell.angle_beta   90.00
_cell.angle_gamma   90.00
#
_symmetry.space_group_name_H-M   'P 1'
#
loop_
_entity.id
_entity.type
_entity.pdbx_description
1 polymer ?
#
loop_
_entity_poly.entity_id
_entity_poly.type
_entity_poly.pdbx_seq_one_letter_code
_entity_poly.pdbx_strand_id
1 'polypeptide(L)'
;MIPSLPTREQLPDALLEQATWVGWRRQTRRGAETKVPRDVTGGYASATDSATWTTFDNALAYAADGPADGVGYVFTNNGPFVGIDLDNCRDPETGVTDEWAQELIDRLDSYTEVSPSGTGYHVIIRGALPPGGNRTGDLELYDDARFFTVTGDHVDGTPTTVAERGNELAAIHAACFDTPAAVEPATTAPASATGTVSTGSAGPGNDLSDDALIDRATNAANGTKFSRLWRGDTTGYDSHSEADMALCSLLAFWTAGDAQQIDRLIRESGLARPKWDAVHFSDGSTYGETTIDRSIAGTSEYYQPSRRPDVSQSAADTDSGRAATDAGDTASPSTNRGTSAADQPPTVPSPLGGREVSGRMQELTTHLESALNEIEQLQAELEAERAAREAAEARVRKLEADAAEDGGGWSLFGWLRS
;
A
#
# COMPACT_ATOMS: atom_id res chain seq x y z
N MET A 1 2.33 -20.04 -9.76
CA MET A 1 1.79 -21.10 -10.67
C MET A 1 0.28 -20.92 -10.78
N ILE A 2 -0.52 -21.90 -11.21
CA ILE A 2 -1.88 -22.06 -10.64
C ILE A 2 -1.73 -23.19 -9.60
N PRO A 3 -2.13 -23.02 -8.33
CA PRO A 3 -2.09 -24.10 -7.36
C PRO A 3 -3.04 -25.23 -7.77
N SER A 4 -2.81 -26.45 -7.28
CA SER A 4 -3.81 -27.51 -7.36
C SER A 4 -5.08 -27.11 -6.60
N LEU A 5 -6.23 -27.61 -7.04
CA LEU A 5 -7.47 -27.45 -6.28
C LEU A 5 -7.37 -28.27 -4.98
N PRO A 6 -7.70 -27.70 -3.80
CA PRO A 6 -7.66 -28.43 -2.53
C PRO A 6 -8.70 -29.54 -2.47
N THR A 7 -8.38 -30.63 -1.78
CA THR A 7 -9.36 -31.63 -1.36
C THR A 7 -9.90 -31.30 0.04
N ARG A 8 -10.95 -32.03 0.49
CA ARG A 8 -11.52 -31.83 1.83
C ARG A 8 -10.53 -32.21 2.93
N GLU A 9 -9.70 -33.20 2.68
CA GLU A 9 -8.72 -33.74 3.63
C GLU A 9 -7.54 -32.79 3.89
N GLN A 10 -7.36 -31.77 3.06
CA GLN A 10 -6.33 -30.72 3.21
C GLN A 10 -6.82 -29.49 4.01
N LEU A 11 -8.11 -29.44 4.35
CA LEU A 11 -8.78 -28.25 4.87
C LEU A 11 -9.46 -28.51 6.22
N PRO A 12 -9.39 -27.57 7.18
CA PRO A 12 -10.10 -27.68 8.44
C PRO A 12 -11.62 -27.85 8.27
N ASP A 13 -12.20 -28.89 8.88
CA ASP A 13 -13.66 -29.15 8.85
C ASP A 13 -14.50 -27.90 9.18
N ALA A 14 -14.05 -27.10 10.15
CA ALA A 14 -14.75 -25.89 10.60
C ALA A 14 -14.91 -24.81 9.51
N LEU A 15 -14.07 -24.81 8.46
CA LEU A 15 -14.22 -23.96 7.26
C LEU A 15 -15.13 -24.64 6.23
N LEU A 16 -15.02 -25.96 6.07
CA LEU A 16 -15.85 -26.77 5.17
C LEU A 16 -17.33 -26.82 5.59
N GLU A 17 -17.62 -26.62 6.87
CA GLU A 17 -18.97 -26.49 7.43
C GLU A 17 -19.69 -25.18 7.04
N GLN A 18 -18.96 -24.15 6.58
CA GLN A 18 -19.54 -22.86 6.25
C GLN A 18 -20.07 -22.79 4.81
N ALA A 19 -21.08 -21.95 4.59
CA ALA A 19 -21.63 -21.64 3.25
C ALA A 19 -21.12 -20.28 2.71
N THR A 20 -19.85 -19.97 2.98
CA THR A 20 -19.15 -18.72 2.66
C THR A 20 -18.09 -18.89 1.56
N TRP A 21 -18.21 -19.93 0.74
CA TRP A 21 -17.24 -20.26 -0.31
C TRP A 21 -17.60 -19.63 -1.65
N VAL A 22 -16.57 -19.30 -2.43
CA VAL A 22 -16.65 -18.77 -3.80
C VAL A 22 -15.62 -19.47 -4.68
N GLY A 23 -15.80 -19.42 -6.00
CA GLY A 23 -14.68 -19.62 -6.93
C GLY A 23 -13.83 -18.34 -7.00
N TRP A 24 -12.63 -18.41 -7.60
CA TRP A 24 -11.90 -17.22 -8.05
C TRP A 24 -11.22 -17.45 -9.38
N ARG A 25 -10.89 -16.37 -10.08
CA ARG A 25 -10.17 -16.41 -11.36
C ARG A 25 -9.24 -15.22 -11.50
N ARG A 26 -8.04 -15.43 -12.02
CA ARG A 26 -7.11 -14.37 -12.37
C ARG A 26 -7.68 -13.53 -13.52
N GLN A 27 -7.52 -12.22 -13.40
CA GLN A 27 -7.90 -11.25 -14.42
C GLN A 27 -6.88 -10.12 -14.41
N THR A 28 -6.28 -9.82 -15.57
CA THR A 28 -5.44 -8.63 -15.70
C THR A 28 -6.31 -7.38 -15.63
N ARG A 29 -6.02 -6.46 -14.70
CA ARG A 29 -6.65 -5.13 -14.60
C ARG A 29 -5.56 -4.07 -14.53
N ARG A 30 -5.60 -3.10 -15.47
CA ARG A 30 -4.61 -2.00 -15.57
C ARG A 30 -3.14 -2.45 -15.64
N GLY A 31 -2.87 -3.66 -16.13
CA GLY A 31 -1.53 -4.24 -16.25
C GLY A 31 -1.16 -5.23 -15.15
N ALA A 32 -1.76 -5.15 -13.95
CA ALA A 32 -1.55 -6.10 -12.86
C ALA A 32 -2.48 -7.31 -12.99
N GLU A 33 -2.02 -8.52 -12.61
CA GLU A 33 -2.91 -9.66 -12.34
C GLU A 33 -3.63 -9.45 -11.01
N THR A 34 -4.94 -9.68 -10.95
CA THR A 34 -5.71 -9.71 -9.71
C THR A 34 -6.57 -10.96 -9.62
N LYS A 35 -6.72 -11.50 -8.41
CA LYS A 35 -7.55 -12.68 -8.09
C LYS A 35 -8.98 -12.18 -7.87
N VAL A 36 -9.93 -12.55 -8.75
CA VAL A 36 -11.30 -11.99 -8.73
C VAL A 36 -12.32 -13.09 -8.36
N PRO A 37 -13.17 -12.88 -7.34
CA PRO A 37 -14.10 -13.90 -6.87
C PRO A 37 -15.28 -14.12 -7.83
N ARG A 38 -15.80 -15.34 -7.82
CA ARG A 38 -16.78 -15.88 -8.77
C ARG A 38 -17.88 -16.63 -8.04
N ASP A 39 -19.11 -16.25 -8.36
CA ASP A 39 -20.30 -17.04 -8.06
C ASP A 39 -20.33 -18.24 -9.02
N VAL A 40 -20.76 -19.40 -8.51
CA VAL A 40 -20.91 -20.66 -9.26
C VAL A 40 -21.98 -20.60 -10.35
N THR A 41 -22.81 -19.54 -10.38
CA THR A 41 -23.69 -19.25 -11.53
C THR A 41 -22.96 -18.71 -12.77
N GLY A 42 -21.68 -18.36 -12.67
CA GLY A 42 -20.93 -17.65 -13.72
C GLY A 42 -20.69 -16.17 -13.43
N GLY A 43 -21.26 -15.63 -12.35
CA GLY A 43 -21.19 -14.22 -11.98
C GLY A 43 -19.82 -13.73 -11.48
N TYR A 44 -19.83 -12.50 -10.96
CA TYR A 44 -18.86 -12.07 -9.94
C TYR A 44 -19.50 -12.34 -8.58
N ALA A 45 -18.76 -12.92 -7.63
CA ALA A 45 -19.20 -12.93 -6.24
C ALA A 45 -18.81 -11.62 -5.55
N SER A 46 -19.56 -11.26 -4.51
CA SER A 46 -19.23 -10.15 -3.61
C SER A 46 -18.57 -10.69 -2.35
N ALA A 47 -17.70 -9.90 -1.71
CA ALA A 47 -17.24 -10.20 -0.35
C ALA A 47 -18.25 -9.80 0.74
N THR A 48 -19.40 -9.22 0.37
CA THR A 48 -20.41 -8.70 1.31
C THR A 48 -21.86 -9.08 0.97
N ASP A 49 -22.10 -9.88 -0.09
CA ASP A 49 -23.44 -10.38 -0.44
C ASP A 49 -23.48 -11.91 -0.38
N SER A 50 -24.13 -12.43 0.66
CA SER A 50 -24.26 -13.86 0.92
C SER A 50 -25.13 -14.61 -0.09
N ALA A 51 -25.89 -13.91 -0.94
CA ALA A 51 -26.57 -14.53 -2.07
C ALA A 51 -25.59 -14.98 -3.18
N THR A 52 -24.32 -14.57 -3.12
CA THR A 52 -23.26 -14.92 -4.09
C THR A 52 -22.26 -15.97 -3.59
N TRP A 53 -22.50 -16.54 -2.39
CA TRP A 53 -21.66 -17.57 -1.78
C TRP A 53 -22.31 -18.95 -1.86
N THR A 54 -21.52 -19.99 -1.60
CA THR A 54 -21.98 -21.38 -1.66
C THR A 54 -21.18 -22.28 -0.70
N THR A 55 -21.40 -23.59 -0.75
CA THR A 55 -20.63 -24.59 0.00
C THR A 55 -19.30 -24.91 -0.69
N PHE A 56 -18.32 -25.42 0.07
CA PHE A 56 -17.04 -25.86 -0.48
C PHE A 56 -17.19 -26.78 -1.70
N ASP A 57 -18.05 -27.81 -1.62
CA ASP A 57 -18.20 -28.79 -2.70
C ASP A 57 -18.72 -28.18 -4.01
N ASN A 58 -19.60 -27.17 -3.93
CA ASN A 58 -20.10 -26.45 -5.10
C ASN A 58 -19.03 -25.55 -5.71
N ALA A 59 -18.26 -24.84 -4.87
CA ALA A 59 -17.14 -24.01 -5.32
C ALA A 59 -16.03 -24.86 -5.96
N LEU A 60 -15.72 -26.02 -5.37
CA LEU A 60 -14.73 -26.98 -5.88
C LEU A 60 -15.18 -27.59 -7.20
N ALA A 61 -16.44 -28.02 -7.34
CA ALA A 61 -16.97 -28.53 -8.61
C ALA A 61 -16.91 -27.45 -9.72
N TYR A 62 -17.30 -26.22 -9.41
CA TYR A 62 -17.25 -25.09 -10.33
C TYR A 62 -15.81 -24.67 -10.73
N ALA A 63 -14.81 -24.94 -9.89
CA ALA A 63 -13.40 -24.80 -10.25
C ALA A 63 -12.90 -25.99 -11.10
N ALA A 64 -13.29 -27.22 -10.74
CA ALA A 64 -12.89 -28.44 -11.44
C ALA A 64 -13.41 -28.50 -12.90
N ASP A 65 -14.59 -27.93 -13.17
CA ASP A 65 -15.13 -27.78 -14.53
C ASP A 65 -14.38 -26.72 -15.39
N GLY A 66 -13.52 -25.88 -14.80
CA GLY A 66 -12.72 -24.85 -15.49
C GLY A 66 -13.25 -23.39 -15.57
N PRO A 67 -14.48 -23.02 -15.13
CA PRO A 67 -14.88 -21.62 -14.97
C PRO A 67 -14.03 -20.78 -14.00
N ALA A 68 -13.44 -21.39 -12.98
CA ALA A 68 -12.57 -20.76 -11.98
C ALA A 68 -11.16 -21.38 -11.97
N ASP A 69 -10.16 -20.61 -11.52
CA ASP A 69 -8.78 -21.09 -11.34
C ASP A 69 -8.57 -21.75 -9.95
N GLY A 70 -9.52 -21.56 -9.02
CA GLY A 70 -9.46 -22.10 -7.66
C GLY A 70 -10.69 -21.74 -6.82
N VAL A 71 -10.67 -22.16 -5.54
CA VAL A 71 -11.69 -21.84 -4.53
C VAL A 71 -11.20 -20.78 -3.55
N GLY A 72 -12.13 -20.05 -2.92
CA GLY A 72 -11.83 -19.03 -1.93
C GLY A 72 -12.89 -18.97 -0.84
N TYR A 73 -12.48 -18.47 0.32
CA TYR A 73 -13.28 -18.37 1.54
C TYR A 73 -13.55 -16.89 1.86
N VAL A 74 -14.81 -16.53 2.12
CA VAL A 74 -15.22 -15.15 2.45
C VAL A 74 -15.31 -14.95 3.96
N PHE A 75 -14.61 -13.93 4.47
CA PHE A 75 -14.68 -13.48 5.85
C PHE A 75 -15.84 -12.49 6.03
N THR A 76 -16.52 -12.57 7.17
CA THR A 76 -17.76 -11.83 7.44
C THR A 76 -17.82 -11.44 8.91
N ASN A 77 -18.33 -10.24 9.22
CA ASN A 77 -18.47 -9.67 10.58
C ASN A 77 -19.28 -10.54 11.58
N ASN A 78 -20.07 -11.52 11.11
CA ASN A 78 -20.78 -12.49 11.97
C ASN A 78 -20.15 -13.91 11.94
N GLY A 79 -19.02 -14.06 11.26
CA GLY A 79 -18.27 -15.30 11.13
C GLY A 79 -17.27 -15.49 12.28
N PRO A 80 -16.82 -16.72 12.54
CA PRO A 80 -15.97 -17.00 13.70
C PRO A 80 -14.46 -16.92 13.43
N PHE A 81 -14.04 -16.44 12.25
CA PHE A 81 -12.67 -16.58 11.76
C PHE A 81 -12.04 -15.26 11.34
N VAL A 82 -10.73 -15.15 11.57
CA VAL A 82 -9.88 -14.06 11.07
C VAL A 82 -8.84 -14.68 10.13
N GLY A 83 -8.67 -14.07 8.96
CA GLY A 83 -7.59 -14.36 8.03
C GLY A 83 -6.44 -13.38 8.24
N ILE A 84 -5.23 -13.92 8.31
CA ILE A 84 -3.96 -13.18 8.34
C ILE A 84 -3.22 -13.50 7.04
N ASP A 85 -2.94 -12.48 6.23
CA ASP A 85 -2.16 -12.59 4.99
C ASP A 85 -0.73 -12.13 5.28
N LEU A 86 0.25 -12.99 4.94
CA LEU A 86 1.68 -12.77 5.13
C LEU A 86 2.34 -12.74 3.74
N ASP A 87 2.38 -11.57 3.12
CA ASP A 87 2.89 -11.39 1.77
C ASP A 87 4.44 -11.40 1.74
N ASN A 88 5.00 -11.70 0.56
CA ASN A 88 6.43 -11.60 0.20
C ASN A 88 7.49 -12.28 1.10
N CYS A 89 7.08 -13.00 2.16
CA CYS A 89 7.93 -13.54 3.22
C CYS A 89 8.45 -14.98 2.99
N ARG A 90 8.24 -15.55 1.80
CA ARG A 90 8.62 -16.92 1.47
C ARG A 90 9.37 -17.00 0.14
N ASP A 91 10.49 -17.71 0.13
CA ASP A 91 11.15 -18.12 -1.12
C ASP A 91 10.32 -19.22 -1.82
N PRO A 92 9.82 -18.99 -3.06
CA PRO A 92 9.01 -19.96 -3.77
C PRO A 92 9.78 -21.21 -4.26
N GLU A 93 11.11 -21.14 -4.42
CA GLU A 93 11.96 -22.23 -4.88
C GLU A 93 12.53 -23.06 -3.72
N THR A 94 12.99 -22.40 -2.64
CA THR A 94 13.61 -23.09 -1.49
C THR A 94 12.64 -23.36 -0.33
N GLY A 95 11.54 -22.60 -0.24
CA GLY A 95 10.58 -22.70 0.86
C GLY A 95 11.04 -22.09 2.19
N VAL A 96 12.13 -21.31 2.18
CA VAL A 96 12.61 -20.56 3.36
C VAL A 96 11.63 -19.42 3.70
N THR A 97 11.28 -19.32 4.98
CA THR A 97 10.45 -18.25 5.58
C THR A 97 11.33 -17.16 6.18
N ASP A 98 10.93 -15.89 6.05
CA ASP A 98 11.52 -14.78 6.81
C ASP A 98 11.25 -14.92 8.32
N GLU A 99 12.22 -14.53 9.17
CA GLU A 99 12.11 -14.67 10.62
C GLU A 99 10.85 -13.99 11.21
N TRP A 100 10.43 -12.85 10.67
CA TRP A 100 9.25 -12.10 11.15
C TRP A 100 7.94 -12.86 10.87
N ALA A 101 7.84 -13.52 9.71
CA ALA A 101 6.67 -14.31 9.35
C ALA A 101 6.66 -15.64 10.13
N GLN A 102 7.82 -16.25 10.36
CA GLN A 102 7.94 -17.44 11.20
C GLN A 102 7.54 -17.15 12.66
N GLU A 103 7.95 -16.01 13.24
CA GLU A 103 7.50 -15.62 14.59
C GLU A 103 5.97 -15.47 14.65
N LEU A 104 5.34 -14.88 13.63
CA LEU A 104 3.88 -14.76 13.57
C LEU A 104 3.19 -16.13 13.42
N ILE A 105 3.70 -17.03 12.58
CA ILE A 105 3.16 -18.39 12.40
C ILE A 105 3.29 -19.19 13.70
N ASP A 106 4.47 -19.22 14.32
CA ASP A 106 4.74 -19.94 15.57
C ASP A 106 3.91 -19.40 16.74
N ARG A 107 3.65 -18.09 16.77
CA ARG A 107 2.85 -17.42 17.81
C ARG A 107 1.35 -17.55 17.59
N LEU A 108 0.89 -17.65 16.34
CA LEU A 108 -0.52 -17.90 16.01
C LEU A 108 -0.87 -19.39 16.08
N ASP A 109 0.06 -20.33 15.92
CA ASP A 109 -0.12 -21.78 16.15
C ASP A 109 -1.51 -22.28 15.71
N SER A 110 -1.80 -22.18 14.41
CA SER A 110 -3.10 -22.48 13.80
C SER A 110 -2.92 -22.89 12.34
N TYR A 111 -4.02 -23.30 11.68
CA TYR A 111 -4.01 -23.63 10.27
C TYR A 111 -3.34 -22.57 9.41
N THR A 112 -2.27 -23.00 8.71
CA THR A 112 -1.48 -22.16 7.82
C THR A 112 -1.31 -22.87 6.47
N GLU A 113 -1.51 -22.15 5.38
CA GLU A 113 -1.28 -22.63 4.00
C GLU A 113 -0.39 -21.67 3.20
N VAL A 114 0.32 -22.19 2.19
CA VAL A 114 1.08 -21.37 1.24
C VAL A 114 0.11 -20.67 0.28
N SER A 115 0.29 -19.36 0.06
CA SER A 115 -0.59 -18.57 -0.81
C SER A 115 -0.36 -18.89 -2.31
N PRO A 116 -1.32 -18.62 -3.23
CA PRO A 116 -1.22 -19.05 -4.64
C PRO A 116 -0.03 -18.54 -5.46
N SER A 117 0.71 -17.54 -4.97
CA SER A 117 1.98 -17.10 -5.59
C SER A 117 3.15 -18.03 -5.25
N GLY A 118 3.10 -18.72 -4.11
CA GLY A 118 4.24 -19.43 -3.51
C GLY A 118 5.16 -18.55 -2.67
N THR A 119 4.85 -17.25 -2.54
CA THR A 119 5.72 -16.20 -1.97
C THR A 119 5.28 -15.70 -0.59
N GLY A 120 4.25 -16.31 -0.01
CA GLY A 120 3.67 -15.90 1.27
C GLY A 120 2.73 -16.96 1.83
N TYR A 121 2.05 -16.64 2.93
CA TYR A 121 1.20 -17.57 3.68
C TYR A 121 -0.13 -16.95 4.07
N HIS A 122 -1.19 -17.77 4.14
CA HIS A 122 -2.39 -17.42 4.89
C HIS A 122 -2.40 -18.18 6.22
N VAL A 123 -2.51 -17.48 7.35
CA VAL A 123 -2.86 -18.09 8.65
C VAL A 123 -4.34 -17.83 8.92
N ILE A 124 -5.09 -18.86 9.29
CA ILE A 124 -6.51 -18.73 9.64
C ILE A 124 -6.69 -19.11 11.11
N ILE A 125 -7.29 -18.20 11.89
CA ILE A 125 -7.60 -18.41 13.31
C ILE A 125 -9.09 -18.26 13.60
N ARG A 126 -9.51 -18.71 14.78
CA ARG A 126 -10.80 -18.41 15.40
C ARG A 126 -10.65 -17.24 16.37
N GLY A 127 -11.53 -16.25 16.24
CA GLY A 127 -11.49 -14.99 16.97
C GLY A 127 -12.27 -13.89 16.25
N ALA A 128 -11.99 -12.63 16.60
CA ALA A 128 -12.44 -11.43 15.91
C ALA A 128 -11.28 -10.41 15.87
N LEU A 129 -11.27 -9.50 14.90
CA LEU A 129 -10.22 -8.51 14.76
C LEU A 129 -10.43 -7.35 15.77
N PRO A 130 -9.38 -6.90 16.49
CA PRO A 130 -9.49 -5.68 17.29
C PRO A 130 -9.77 -4.45 16.41
N PRO A 131 -10.48 -3.42 16.93
CA PRO A 131 -10.75 -2.20 16.18
C PRO A 131 -9.46 -1.37 16.06
N GLY A 132 -8.95 -1.19 14.83
CA GLY A 132 -7.73 -0.43 14.63
C GLY A 132 -7.20 -0.43 13.19
N GLY A 133 -5.89 -0.62 13.06
CA GLY A 133 -5.24 -0.84 11.77
C GLY A 133 -5.29 -2.33 11.39
N ASN A 134 -5.47 -2.61 10.11
CA ASN A 134 -5.57 -3.98 9.60
C ASN A 134 -4.59 -4.30 8.47
N ARG A 135 -3.65 -3.40 8.17
CA ARG A 135 -2.51 -3.64 7.27
C ARG A 135 -1.29 -2.82 7.67
N THR A 136 -0.13 -3.45 7.79
CA THR A 136 1.17 -2.77 7.93
C THR A 136 2.24 -3.53 7.17
N GLY A 137 2.95 -2.86 6.25
CA GLY A 137 3.84 -3.54 5.30
C GLY A 137 3.13 -4.66 4.55
N ASP A 138 3.72 -5.86 4.63
CA ASP A 138 3.29 -7.12 4.02
C ASP A 138 2.43 -8.00 4.95
N LEU A 139 1.95 -7.44 6.07
CA LEU A 139 0.96 -8.07 6.97
C LEU A 139 -0.43 -7.45 6.75
N GLU A 140 -1.40 -8.23 6.26
CA GLU A 140 -2.83 -7.85 6.23
C GLU A 140 -3.67 -8.72 7.19
N LEU A 141 -4.73 -8.15 7.79
CA LEU A 141 -5.65 -8.81 8.72
C LEU A 141 -7.11 -8.54 8.30
N TYR A 142 -7.96 -9.58 8.29
CA TYR A 142 -9.38 -9.45 7.92
C TYR A 142 -10.30 -10.44 8.63
N ASP A 143 -11.42 -9.94 9.16
CA ASP A 143 -12.56 -10.73 9.64
C ASP A 143 -13.88 -10.39 8.91
N ASP A 144 -13.94 -9.30 8.13
CA ASP A 144 -15.10 -8.92 7.31
C ASP A 144 -14.71 -8.45 5.89
N ALA A 145 -15.68 -8.49 4.97
CA ALA A 145 -15.65 -7.86 3.64
C ALA A 145 -14.46 -8.20 2.72
N ARG A 146 -13.73 -9.28 3.02
CA ARG A 146 -12.58 -9.81 2.25
C ARG A 146 -12.81 -11.28 1.94
N PHE A 147 -12.20 -11.77 0.88
CA PHE A 147 -12.06 -13.20 0.64
C PHE A 147 -10.58 -13.56 0.50
N PHE A 148 -10.17 -14.70 1.02
CA PHE A 148 -8.86 -15.30 0.72
C PHE A 148 -9.05 -16.39 -0.34
N THR A 149 -8.04 -16.57 -1.17
CA THR A 149 -7.93 -17.70 -2.10
C THR A 149 -7.33 -18.89 -1.39
N VAL A 150 -8.05 -20.01 -1.29
CA VAL A 150 -7.62 -21.17 -0.51
C VAL A 150 -6.87 -22.17 -1.40
N THR A 151 -5.73 -22.66 -0.94
CA THR A 151 -4.86 -23.60 -1.68
C THR A 151 -4.88 -25.02 -1.12
N GLY A 152 -5.07 -25.18 0.19
CA GLY A 152 -4.85 -26.45 0.89
C GLY A 152 -3.39 -26.91 0.91
N ASP A 153 -2.44 -26.04 0.51
CA ASP A 153 -1.00 -26.31 0.54
C ASP A 153 -0.48 -26.08 1.96
N HIS A 154 -0.88 -26.98 2.87
CA HIS A 154 -0.69 -26.88 4.32
C HIS A 154 0.80 -26.85 4.71
N VAL A 155 1.15 -25.97 5.64
CA VAL A 155 2.54 -25.81 6.09
C VAL A 155 2.90 -26.87 7.13
N ASP A 156 3.81 -27.76 6.74
CA ASP A 156 4.39 -28.80 7.60
C ASP A 156 4.81 -28.22 8.98
N GLY A 157 4.37 -28.88 10.05
CA GLY A 157 4.64 -28.47 11.43
C GLY A 157 3.58 -27.56 12.06
N THR A 158 2.75 -26.85 11.27
CA THR A 158 1.62 -26.06 11.78
C THR A 158 0.39 -26.95 12.05
N PRO A 159 -0.56 -26.56 12.92
CA PRO A 159 -1.79 -27.31 13.13
C PRO A 159 -2.63 -27.49 11.86
N THR A 160 -3.28 -28.63 11.71
CA THR A 160 -4.25 -28.90 10.61
C THR A 160 -5.66 -28.38 10.91
N THR A 161 -5.84 -27.62 11.99
CA THR A 161 -7.14 -27.12 12.48
C THR A 161 -7.07 -25.63 12.84
N VAL A 162 -8.20 -24.94 12.69
CA VAL A 162 -8.32 -23.52 13.05
C VAL A 162 -8.46 -23.39 14.57
N ALA A 163 -7.45 -22.83 15.23
CA ALA A 163 -7.37 -22.67 16.67
C ALA A 163 -7.94 -21.34 17.17
N GLU A 164 -8.43 -21.31 18.42
CA GLU A 164 -8.83 -20.09 19.13
C GLU A 164 -7.57 -19.30 19.54
N ARG A 165 -7.40 -18.10 18.97
CA ARG A 165 -6.17 -17.29 19.08
C ARG A 165 -6.41 -15.79 19.27
N GLY A 166 -7.56 -15.42 19.84
CA GLY A 166 -7.95 -14.03 20.02
C GLY A 166 -7.01 -13.21 20.90
N ASN A 167 -6.34 -13.81 21.89
CA ASN A 167 -5.38 -13.10 22.75
C ASN A 167 -4.06 -12.85 22.00
N GLU A 168 -3.63 -13.84 21.25
CA GLU A 168 -2.40 -13.87 20.45
C GLU A 168 -2.51 -12.84 19.32
N LEU A 169 -3.63 -12.85 18.59
CA LEU A 169 -3.98 -11.82 17.60
C LEU A 169 -4.09 -10.43 18.25
N ALA A 170 -4.75 -10.28 19.39
CA ALA A 170 -4.86 -8.96 20.04
C ALA A 170 -3.49 -8.41 20.46
N ALA A 171 -2.57 -9.27 20.92
CA ALA A 171 -1.22 -8.88 21.29
C ALA A 171 -0.28 -8.69 20.07
N ILE A 172 -0.60 -9.26 18.91
CA ILE A 172 0.06 -8.97 17.62
C ILE A 172 -0.47 -7.64 17.08
N HIS A 173 -1.79 -7.45 17.03
CA HIS A 173 -2.44 -6.20 16.63
C HIS A 173 -1.91 -5.03 17.46
N ALA A 174 -1.83 -5.19 18.78
CA ALA A 174 -1.28 -4.15 19.64
C ALA A 174 0.17 -3.80 19.26
N ALA A 175 1.05 -4.80 19.10
CA ALA A 175 2.44 -4.55 18.71
C ALA A 175 2.59 -3.93 17.30
N CYS A 176 1.67 -4.21 16.38
CA CYS A 176 1.72 -3.75 14.99
C CYS A 176 0.95 -2.44 14.70
N PHE A 177 -0.04 -2.09 15.52
CA PHE A 177 -0.98 -0.99 15.26
C PHE A 177 -1.25 -0.07 16.46
N ASP A 178 -1.10 -0.56 17.71
CA ASP A 178 -1.30 0.24 18.92
C ASP A 178 0.06 0.66 19.52
N THR A 179 0.56 1.84 19.13
CA THR A 179 1.72 2.42 19.86
C THR A 179 1.32 2.63 21.32
N PRO A 180 2.05 2.07 22.31
CA PRO A 180 1.57 2.03 23.68
C PRO A 180 1.51 3.43 24.30
N ALA A 181 0.29 3.94 24.47
CA ALA A 181 0.03 5.07 25.36
C ALA A 181 0.49 4.70 26.77
N ALA A 182 1.39 5.51 27.35
CA ALA A 182 2.10 5.15 28.59
C ALA A 182 1.14 4.90 29.76
N VAL A 183 1.17 3.67 30.29
CA VAL A 183 0.31 3.25 31.41
C VAL A 183 0.94 3.62 32.74
N GLU A 184 0.57 4.79 33.26
CA GLU A 184 0.67 5.10 34.69
C GLU A 184 -0.61 4.63 35.43
N PRO A 185 -0.52 4.05 36.64
CA PRO A 185 -1.62 3.32 37.26
C PRO A 185 -2.71 4.23 37.84
N ALA A 186 -3.97 3.81 37.68
CA ALA A 186 -5.13 4.56 38.16
C ALA A 186 -5.19 4.68 39.70
N THR A 187 -5.58 5.85 40.22
CA THR A 187 -5.99 6.04 41.62
C THR A 187 -7.10 7.09 41.76
N THR A 188 -8.34 6.60 41.91
CA THR A 188 -9.52 7.24 42.55
C THR A 188 -10.11 8.52 41.93
N ALA A 189 -11.44 8.49 41.72
CA ALA A 189 -12.29 9.60 41.23
C ALA A 189 -13.24 10.10 42.37
N PRO A 190 -14.34 10.86 42.14
CA PRO A 190 -14.73 11.75 41.03
C PRO A 190 -15.23 13.17 41.47
N ALA A 191 -15.39 14.14 40.54
CA ALA A 191 -16.27 15.31 40.71
C ALA A 191 -16.69 15.94 39.35
N SER A 192 -17.86 16.58 39.30
CA SER A 192 -18.62 16.93 38.07
C SER A 192 -18.37 18.33 37.48
N ALA A 193 -18.74 18.47 36.19
CA ALA A 193 -18.99 19.72 35.43
C ALA A 193 -17.76 20.60 35.11
N THR A 194 -17.69 21.32 33.97
CA THR A 194 -18.76 21.80 33.06
C THR A 194 -18.34 21.63 31.59
N GLY A 195 -19.29 21.57 30.65
CA GLY A 195 -19.03 21.30 29.23
C GLY A 195 -18.28 22.40 28.48
N THR A 196 -17.46 22.00 27.52
CA THR A 196 -16.85 22.82 26.45
C THR A 196 -16.88 21.99 25.16
N VAL A 197 -17.01 22.63 23.99
CA VAL A 197 -17.08 21.93 22.69
C VAL A 197 -15.69 21.41 22.30
N SER A 198 -15.59 20.15 21.90
CA SER A 198 -14.35 19.57 21.38
C SER A 198 -14.01 20.15 20.00
N THR A 199 -12.93 20.93 19.93
CA THR A 199 -12.15 21.12 18.70
C THR A 199 -11.05 20.05 18.63
N GLY A 200 -10.65 19.66 17.41
CA GLY A 200 -9.82 18.47 17.15
C GLY A 200 -8.40 18.46 17.74
N SER A 201 -7.74 17.31 17.61
CA SER A 201 -6.44 16.98 18.21
C SER A 201 -5.26 17.61 17.44
N ALA A 202 -5.19 18.94 17.41
CA ALA A 202 -4.03 19.64 16.87
C ALA A 202 -2.77 19.35 17.70
N GLY A 203 -1.66 19.06 17.02
CA GLY A 203 -0.32 19.00 17.62
C GLY A 203 0.18 20.39 18.04
N PRO A 204 1.38 20.48 18.65
CA PRO A 204 1.93 21.73 19.17
C PRO A 204 2.23 22.79 18.08
N GLY A 205 2.36 22.40 16.81
CA GLY A 205 2.76 23.28 15.72
C GLY A 205 4.24 23.71 15.81
N ASN A 206 4.74 24.37 14.76
CA ASN A 206 6.07 24.98 14.78
C ASN A 206 6.12 26.27 13.94
N ASP A 207 7.17 27.08 14.14
CA ASP A 207 7.36 28.38 13.49
C ASP A 207 7.80 28.27 11.99
N LEU A 208 7.39 27.22 11.26
CA LEU A 208 7.74 27.04 9.85
C LEU A 208 6.67 27.63 8.92
N SER A 209 7.11 28.42 7.94
CA SER A 209 6.27 28.74 6.77
C SER A 209 6.19 27.56 5.82
N ASP A 210 5.07 27.47 5.12
CA ASP A 210 4.71 26.39 4.19
C ASP A 210 5.83 26.19 3.12
N ASP A 211 6.36 27.27 2.53
CA ASP A 211 7.53 27.23 1.63
C ASP A 211 8.79 26.60 2.27
N ALA A 212 9.14 27.08 3.48
CA ALA A 212 10.36 26.65 4.17
C ALA A 212 10.26 25.22 4.70
N LEU A 213 9.04 24.71 4.85
CA LEU A 213 8.72 23.32 5.13
C LEU A 213 8.93 22.47 3.86
N ILE A 214 8.33 22.86 2.73
CA ILE A 214 8.45 22.16 1.44
C ILE A 214 9.92 22.02 1.01
N ASP A 215 10.71 23.09 1.15
CA ASP A 215 12.15 23.09 0.87
C ASP A 215 12.91 22.09 1.75
N ARG A 216 12.63 22.06 3.06
CA ARG A 216 13.33 21.17 4.01
C ARG A 216 12.91 19.72 3.86
N ALA A 217 11.63 19.47 3.66
CA ALA A 217 11.10 18.14 3.36
C ALA A 217 11.67 17.58 2.05
N THR A 218 11.81 18.42 1.02
CA THR A 218 12.44 18.06 -0.27
C THR A 218 13.93 17.74 -0.15
N ASN A 219 14.66 18.43 0.74
CA ASN A 219 16.11 18.25 0.92
C ASN A 219 16.49 17.28 2.07
N ALA A 220 15.52 16.61 2.68
CA ALA A 220 15.75 15.62 3.75
C ALA A 220 16.16 14.25 3.20
N ALA A 221 16.58 13.34 4.09
CA ALA A 221 16.96 11.97 3.73
C ALA A 221 15.82 11.15 3.08
N ASN A 222 14.57 11.49 3.39
CA ASN A 222 13.35 10.93 2.77
C ASN A 222 12.80 11.84 1.64
N GLY A 223 13.54 12.86 1.21
CA GLY A 223 13.08 13.90 0.30
C GLY A 223 12.61 13.39 -1.06
N THR A 224 13.25 12.36 -1.62
CA THR A 224 12.80 11.70 -2.86
C THR A 224 11.38 11.15 -2.73
N LYS A 225 10.99 10.60 -1.57
CA LYS A 225 9.62 10.12 -1.30
C LYS A 225 8.64 11.29 -1.19
N PHE A 226 9.03 12.35 -0.47
CA PHE A 226 8.23 13.58 -0.32
C PHE A 226 7.99 14.26 -1.67
N SER A 227 9.05 14.63 -2.40
CA SER A 227 8.94 15.35 -3.68
C SER A 227 8.34 14.51 -4.82
N ARG A 228 8.16 13.19 -4.65
CA ARG A 228 7.36 12.34 -5.54
C ARG A 228 5.87 12.54 -5.25
N LEU A 229 5.45 12.28 -4.01
CA LEU A 229 4.09 12.47 -3.52
C LEU A 229 3.60 13.92 -3.73
N TRP A 230 4.44 14.91 -3.42
CA TRP A 230 4.13 16.34 -3.58
C TRP A 230 3.74 16.72 -5.01
N ARG A 231 4.31 16.02 -6.02
CA ARG A 231 4.00 16.21 -7.45
C ARG A 231 2.82 15.37 -7.95
N GLY A 232 2.11 14.66 -7.06
CA GLY A 232 0.98 13.80 -7.41
C GLY A 232 1.37 12.42 -7.96
N ASP A 233 2.65 12.04 -7.89
CA ASP A 233 3.08 10.71 -8.33
C ASP A 233 2.84 9.66 -7.24
N THR A 234 1.84 8.81 -7.48
CA THR A 234 1.42 7.72 -6.60
C THR A 234 2.11 6.38 -6.91
N THR A 235 3.16 6.35 -7.74
CA THR A 235 3.89 5.11 -8.09
C THR A 235 4.40 4.39 -6.84
N GLY A 236 4.16 3.09 -6.72
CA GLY A 236 4.54 2.31 -5.54
C GLY A 236 3.63 2.53 -4.32
N TYR A 237 2.35 2.81 -4.57
CA TYR A 237 1.23 2.65 -3.63
C TYR A 237 0.09 1.92 -4.37
N ASP A 238 -0.64 1.03 -3.68
CA ASP A 238 -1.72 0.24 -4.29
C ASP A 238 -2.96 1.12 -4.56
N SER A 239 -3.17 2.13 -3.72
CA SER A 239 -4.17 3.17 -3.95
C SER A 239 -3.67 4.59 -3.69
N HIS A 240 -4.32 5.52 -4.39
CA HIS A 240 -4.20 6.96 -4.16
C HIS A 240 -4.55 7.35 -2.71
N SER A 241 -5.30 6.53 -1.97
CA SER A 241 -5.63 6.83 -0.57
C SER A 241 -4.48 6.49 0.39
N GLU A 242 -3.61 5.53 0.06
CA GLU A 242 -2.33 5.37 0.77
C GLU A 242 -1.34 6.47 0.41
N ALA A 243 -1.32 6.92 -0.86
CA ALA A 243 -0.47 8.04 -1.26
C ALA A 243 -0.84 9.33 -0.51
N ASP A 244 -2.14 9.65 -0.40
CA ASP A 244 -2.65 10.76 0.41
C ASP A 244 -2.19 10.61 1.88
N MET A 245 -2.40 9.43 2.49
CA MET A 245 -2.01 9.14 3.88
C MET A 245 -0.49 9.28 4.08
N ALA A 246 0.32 8.73 3.18
CA ALA A 246 1.78 8.78 3.24
C ALA A 246 2.33 10.21 3.09
N LEU A 247 1.66 11.08 2.33
CA LEU A 247 2.00 12.50 2.30
C LEU A 247 1.57 13.19 3.60
N CYS A 248 0.37 12.89 4.12
CA CYS A 248 -0.12 13.46 5.39
C CYS A 248 0.75 13.07 6.59
N SER A 249 1.27 11.84 6.68
CA SER A 249 2.19 11.43 7.76
C SER A 249 3.55 12.12 7.64
N LEU A 250 4.07 12.31 6.42
CA LEU A 250 5.28 13.12 6.21
C LEU A 250 5.05 14.58 6.63
N LEU A 251 3.91 15.16 6.23
CA LEU A 251 3.54 16.52 6.62
C LEU A 251 3.35 16.66 8.13
N ALA A 252 2.68 15.71 8.81
CA ALA A 252 2.46 15.76 10.25
C ALA A 252 3.75 15.81 11.07
N PHE A 253 4.79 15.06 10.66
CA PHE A 253 6.14 15.20 11.21
C PHE A 253 6.66 16.64 11.03
N TRP A 254 6.57 17.20 9.82
CA TRP A 254 7.15 18.50 9.49
C TRP A 254 6.40 19.71 10.05
N THR A 255 5.07 19.67 10.15
CA THR A 255 4.20 20.74 10.72
C THR A 255 4.13 20.68 12.25
N ALA A 256 4.78 19.69 12.87
CA ALA A 256 4.58 19.34 14.28
C ALA A 256 3.10 19.15 14.66
N GLY A 257 2.34 18.51 13.77
CA GLY A 257 0.93 18.17 13.96
C GLY A 257 -0.07 19.31 13.79
N ASP A 258 0.30 20.47 13.20
CA ASP A 258 -0.70 21.47 12.81
C ASP A 258 -1.59 20.94 11.67
N ALA A 259 -2.81 20.55 12.03
CA ALA A 259 -3.85 20.05 11.12
C ALA A 259 -4.22 21.06 10.01
N GLN A 260 -4.24 22.36 10.31
CA GLN A 260 -4.56 23.40 9.33
C GLN A 260 -3.41 23.63 8.36
N GLN A 261 -2.16 23.47 8.79
CA GLN A 261 -1.01 23.49 7.90
C GLN A 261 -0.96 22.25 7.00
N ILE A 262 -1.29 21.06 7.51
CA ILE A 262 -1.37 19.83 6.70
C ILE A 262 -2.46 19.97 5.62
N ASP A 263 -3.66 20.46 5.96
CA ASP A 263 -4.75 20.63 4.97
C ASP A 263 -4.37 21.60 3.83
N ARG A 264 -3.74 22.76 4.13
CA ARG A 264 -3.22 23.68 3.11
C ARG A 264 -2.21 22.97 2.20
N LEU A 265 -1.22 22.32 2.79
CA LEU A 265 -0.13 21.66 2.07
C LEU A 265 -0.64 20.50 1.20
N ILE A 266 -1.66 19.75 1.62
CA ILE A 266 -2.30 18.74 0.77
C ILE A 266 -3.04 19.39 -0.41
N ARG A 267 -3.75 20.50 -0.20
CA ARG A 267 -4.46 21.22 -1.28
C ARG A 267 -3.52 21.87 -2.31
N GLU A 268 -2.30 22.20 -1.91
CA GLU A 268 -1.25 22.71 -2.80
C GLU A 268 -0.46 21.58 -3.50
N SER A 269 -0.51 20.35 -2.97
CA SER A 269 0.11 19.17 -3.58
C SER A 269 -0.63 18.66 -4.82
N GLY A 270 0.08 17.91 -5.67
CA GLY A 270 -0.50 17.22 -6.83
C GLY A 270 -1.48 16.07 -6.49
N LEU A 271 -1.73 15.76 -5.22
CA LEU A 271 -2.72 14.75 -4.79
C LEU A 271 -4.11 15.34 -4.51
N ALA A 272 -4.26 16.67 -4.50
CA ALA A 272 -5.51 17.35 -4.21
C ALA A 272 -6.66 16.90 -5.14
N ARG A 273 -7.76 16.39 -4.56
CA ARG A 273 -8.85 15.75 -5.30
C ARG A 273 -10.23 15.98 -4.64
N PRO A 274 -11.35 15.99 -5.39
CA PRO A 274 -12.69 16.23 -4.84
C PRO A 274 -13.17 15.24 -3.76
N LYS A 275 -12.47 14.11 -3.56
CA LYS A 275 -12.69 13.19 -2.44
C LYS A 275 -12.27 13.81 -1.10
N TRP A 276 -11.33 14.74 -1.09
CA TRP A 276 -10.78 15.36 0.13
C TRP A 276 -11.88 15.99 0.99
N ASP A 277 -12.72 16.82 0.36
CA ASP A 277 -13.84 17.51 1.00
C ASP A 277 -15.13 16.67 1.07
N ALA A 278 -15.09 15.39 0.72
CA ALA A 278 -16.26 14.51 0.74
C ALA A 278 -16.47 13.91 2.14
N VAL A 279 -17.66 14.12 2.70
CA VAL A 279 -18.13 13.43 3.92
C VAL A 279 -18.12 11.93 3.66
N HIS A 280 -17.33 11.21 4.47
CA HIS A 280 -17.03 9.79 4.25
C HIS A 280 -17.35 8.91 5.47
N PHE A 281 -17.67 9.52 6.62
CA PHE A 281 -17.90 8.86 7.90
C PHE A 281 -19.27 9.22 8.49
N SER A 282 -19.78 8.37 9.38
CA SER A 282 -21.16 8.44 9.92
C SER A 282 -21.37 9.51 11.00
N ASP A 283 -20.27 10.08 11.51
CA ASP A 283 -20.21 11.27 12.38
C ASP A 283 -20.38 12.58 11.61
N GLY A 284 -20.18 12.57 10.29
CA GLY A 284 -20.19 13.74 9.41
C GLY A 284 -18.80 14.21 8.95
N SER A 285 -17.72 13.56 9.39
CA SER A 285 -16.34 13.96 9.06
C SER A 285 -16.01 13.73 7.58
N THR A 286 -15.20 14.63 7.00
CA THR A 286 -14.66 14.47 5.64
C THR A 286 -13.50 13.48 5.60
N TYR A 287 -13.24 12.92 4.42
CA TYR A 287 -12.08 12.07 4.21
C TYR A 287 -10.75 12.80 4.47
N GLY A 288 -10.67 14.09 4.16
CA GLY A 288 -9.49 14.92 4.45
C GLY A 288 -9.23 15.05 5.95
N GLU A 289 -10.22 15.51 6.72
CA GLU A 289 -10.12 15.67 8.19
C GLU A 289 -9.68 14.36 8.86
N THR A 290 -10.35 13.23 8.59
CA THR A 290 -10.00 11.94 9.20
C THR A 290 -8.63 11.41 8.72
N THR A 291 -8.16 11.76 7.52
CA THR A 291 -6.81 11.40 7.04
C THR A 291 -5.73 12.22 7.76
N ILE A 292 -6.01 13.50 8.04
CA ILE A 292 -5.13 14.38 8.83
C ILE A 292 -5.07 13.90 10.28
N ASP A 293 -6.22 13.74 10.95
CA ASP A 293 -6.28 13.30 12.35
C ASP A 293 -5.57 11.95 12.55
N ARG A 294 -5.78 10.98 11.65
CA ARG A 294 -5.08 9.68 11.67
C ARG A 294 -3.58 9.81 11.43
N SER A 295 -3.14 10.75 10.61
CA SER A 295 -1.71 11.02 10.37
C SER A 295 -1.04 11.68 11.57
N ILE A 296 -1.71 12.61 12.24
CA ILE A 296 -1.22 13.24 13.48
C ILE A 296 -1.14 12.18 14.60
N ALA A 297 -2.20 11.38 14.79
CA ALA A 297 -2.22 10.32 15.78
C ALA A 297 -1.15 9.23 15.54
N GLY A 298 -0.83 8.94 14.27
CA GLY A 298 0.26 8.02 13.89
C GLY A 298 1.67 8.62 13.91
N THR A 299 1.83 9.89 14.28
CA THR A 299 3.14 10.58 14.28
C THR A 299 3.69 10.70 15.71
N SER A 300 4.67 9.86 16.04
CA SER A 300 5.31 9.79 17.36
C SER A 300 6.44 10.82 17.58
N GLU A 301 7.07 11.30 16.51
CA GLU A 301 8.10 12.34 16.55
C GLU A 301 7.72 13.53 15.68
N TYR A 302 8.08 14.74 16.11
CA TYR A 302 7.79 15.99 15.40
C TYR A 302 9.06 16.80 15.13
N TYR A 303 9.14 17.42 13.97
CA TYR A 303 10.24 18.31 13.61
C TYR A 303 10.22 19.56 14.51
N GLN A 304 11.16 19.62 15.45
CA GLN A 304 11.44 20.82 16.23
C GLN A 304 12.56 21.62 15.55
N PRO A 305 12.27 22.80 14.95
CA PRO A 305 13.33 23.65 14.42
C PRO A 305 14.28 24.05 15.55
N SER A 306 15.56 23.68 15.43
CA SER A 306 16.54 23.87 16.49
C SER A 306 16.68 25.35 16.85
N ARG A 307 16.14 25.73 18.03
CA ARG A 307 15.99 27.12 18.45
C ARG A 307 17.35 27.75 18.80
N ARG A 308 18.08 28.17 17.77
CA ARG A 308 19.25 29.04 17.92
C ARG A 308 18.82 30.29 18.68
N PRO A 309 19.61 30.78 19.67
CA PRO A 309 19.27 32.00 20.37
C PRO A 309 19.19 33.16 19.39
N ASP A 310 18.15 33.99 19.53
CA ASP A 310 17.91 35.14 18.68
C ASP A 310 19.09 36.12 18.73
N VAL A 311 19.68 36.39 17.57
CA VAL A 311 20.65 37.47 17.36
C VAL A 311 19.93 38.53 16.54
N SER A 312 19.05 39.28 17.21
CA SER A 312 18.23 40.30 16.58
C SER A 312 19.12 41.43 16.05
N GLN A 313 19.18 41.59 14.73
CA GLN A 313 19.64 42.84 14.10
C GLN A 313 18.57 43.35 13.15
N SER A 314 18.10 44.57 13.45
CA SER A 314 17.01 45.24 12.75
C SER A 314 17.53 46.11 11.61
N ALA A 315 16.78 46.11 10.51
CA ALA A 315 16.61 47.18 9.51
C ALA A 315 17.82 48.02 9.06
N ALA A 316 18.03 48.05 7.74
CA ALA A 316 18.33 49.29 7.03
C ALA A 316 17.58 49.31 5.68
N ASP A 317 17.00 50.46 5.35
CA ASP A 317 16.26 50.76 4.13
C ASP A 317 17.14 51.59 3.16
N THR A 318 16.60 52.03 2.02
CA THR A 318 17.16 52.78 0.86
C THR A 318 17.64 51.89 -0.30
N ASP A 319 17.18 52.02 -1.55
CA ASP A 319 16.65 53.13 -2.40
C ASP A 319 17.70 53.85 -3.28
N SER A 320 17.25 54.25 -4.48
CA SER A 320 17.90 55.13 -5.46
C SER A 320 19.16 54.59 -6.18
N GLY A 321 19.25 54.53 -7.52
CA GLY A 321 18.24 54.73 -8.57
C GLY A 321 18.79 55.34 -9.88
N ARG A 322 18.03 55.23 -10.99
CA ARG A 322 18.18 55.95 -12.29
C ARG A 322 19.41 55.58 -13.16
N ALA A 323 19.41 55.74 -14.50
CA ALA A 323 18.38 56.24 -15.44
C ALA A 323 18.60 55.74 -16.90
N ALA A 324 17.49 55.58 -17.64
CA ALA A 324 17.23 55.96 -19.07
C ALA A 324 18.18 55.48 -20.21
N THR A 325 17.83 55.47 -21.51
CA THR A 325 16.81 56.20 -22.32
C THR A 325 16.34 55.40 -23.57
N ASP A 326 15.05 55.51 -23.95
CA ASP A 326 14.49 55.60 -25.34
C ASP A 326 14.69 54.43 -26.36
N ALA A 327 13.84 54.14 -27.38
CA ALA A 327 12.63 54.79 -27.94
C ALA A 327 11.73 53.78 -28.74
N GLY A 328 10.46 54.14 -29.02
CA GLY A 328 9.55 53.54 -30.04
C GLY A 328 8.71 52.32 -29.60
N ASP A 329 7.37 52.31 -29.66
CA ASP A 329 6.41 52.31 -30.81
C ASP A 329 6.50 51.06 -31.71
N THR A 330 5.42 50.35 -32.09
CA THR A 330 3.96 50.51 -31.83
C THR A 330 3.17 49.18 -31.97
N ALA A 331 1.91 49.18 -31.50
CA ALA A 331 0.75 48.40 -31.99
C ALA A 331 0.67 46.85 -31.82
N SER A 332 -0.05 46.44 -30.77
CA SER A 332 -0.95 45.26 -30.66
C SER A 332 -2.09 45.28 -31.73
N PRO A 333 -2.92 44.22 -31.98
CA PRO A 333 -3.33 43.19 -31.01
C PRO A 333 -3.65 41.73 -31.48
N SER A 334 -3.94 40.92 -30.45
CA SER A 334 -4.48 39.55 -30.38
C SER A 334 -5.74 39.20 -31.20
N THR A 335 -5.80 37.97 -31.73
CA THR A 335 -6.73 36.85 -31.37
C THR A 335 -6.28 35.59 -32.16
N ASN A 336 -6.23 34.34 -31.69
CA ASN A 336 -7.08 33.44 -30.90
C ASN A 336 -8.14 32.63 -31.69
N ARG A 337 -7.77 31.38 -32.07
CA ARG A 337 -8.58 30.13 -32.07
C ARG A 337 -9.91 30.03 -32.89
N GLY A 338 -10.02 29.05 -33.82
CA GLY A 338 -11.33 28.41 -34.11
C GLY A 338 -11.56 27.64 -35.44
N THR A 339 -11.71 26.31 -35.34
CA THR A 339 -12.75 25.43 -35.98
C THR A 339 -13.09 25.43 -37.49
N SER A 340 -12.72 24.31 -38.16
CA SER A 340 -13.59 23.25 -38.73
C SER A 340 -14.43 23.39 -40.04
N ALA A 341 -14.40 22.30 -40.85
CA ALA A 341 -15.35 21.82 -41.89
C ALA A 341 -15.55 22.68 -43.17
N ALA A 342 -15.71 22.14 -44.40
CA ALA A 342 -15.72 20.77 -44.98
C ALA A 342 -15.17 20.86 -46.47
N ASP A 343 -15.29 19.96 -47.44
CA ASP A 343 -15.99 18.66 -47.67
C ASP A 343 -15.31 17.85 -48.82
N GLN A 344 -15.60 16.54 -48.95
CA GLN A 344 -15.59 15.78 -50.24
C GLN A 344 -16.11 14.32 -50.09
N PRO A 345 -16.71 13.71 -51.16
CA PRO A 345 -17.29 12.36 -51.13
C PRO A 345 -16.27 11.22 -51.32
N PRO A 346 -16.63 9.95 -51.00
CA PRO A 346 -15.66 8.86 -50.84
C PRO A 346 -15.23 8.16 -52.15
N THR A 347 -13.99 7.68 -52.17
CA THR A 347 -13.44 6.76 -53.18
C THR A 347 -13.14 5.39 -52.58
N VAL A 348 -13.27 4.33 -53.38
CA VAL A 348 -13.12 2.94 -52.92
C VAL A 348 -11.66 2.48 -53.05
N PRO A 349 -11.04 1.88 -52.02
CA PRO A 349 -9.65 1.42 -52.11
C PRO A 349 -9.51 0.14 -52.95
N SER A 350 -8.66 0.22 -53.98
CA SER A 350 -8.09 -0.94 -54.68
C SER A 350 -6.90 -1.53 -53.89
N PRO A 351 -6.52 -2.80 -54.09
CA PRO A 351 -5.51 -3.46 -53.26
C PRO A 351 -4.12 -2.82 -53.34
N LEU A 352 -3.46 -2.72 -52.18
CA LEU A 352 -2.16 -2.09 -51.97
C LEU A 352 -1.06 -2.71 -52.84
N GLY A 353 -0.14 -1.88 -53.33
CA GLY A 353 0.95 -2.31 -54.21
C GLY A 353 2.10 -2.93 -53.42
N GLY A 354 2.77 -3.94 -54.00
CA GLY A 354 3.88 -4.66 -53.33
C GLY A 354 5.05 -3.81 -52.83
N ARG A 355 5.16 -2.54 -53.26
CA ARG A 355 6.09 -1.55 -52.69
C ARG A 355 5.78 -1.21 -51.23
N GLU A 356 4.50 -1.08 -50.87
CA GLU A 356 4.06 -0.70 -49.52
C GLU A 356 4.28 -1.84 -48.54
N VAL A 357 4.03 -3.08 -48.98
CA VAL A 357 4.35 -4.31 -48.24
C VAL A 357 5.86 -4.43 -48.04
N SER A 358 6.68 -4.13 -49.05
CA SER A 358 8.14 -4.16 -48.95
C SER A 358 8.67 -3.12 -47.96
N GLY A 359 8.14 -1.89 -47.97
CA GLY A 359 8.54 -0.84 -47.02
C GLY A 359 8.20 -1.20 -45.57
N ARG A 360 6.98 -1.68 -45.33
CA ARG A 360 6.56 -2.14 -44.00
C ARG A 360 7.33 -3.37 -43.50
N MET A 361 7.78 -4.23 -44.41
CA MET A 361 8.66 -5.35 -44.06
C MET A 361 10.04 -4.87 -43.60
N GLN A 362 10.64 -3.87 -44.28
CA GLN A 362 11.92 -3.28 -43.86
C GLN A 362 11.80 -2.55 -42.52
N GLU A 363 10.71 -1.79 -42.32
CA GLU A 363 10.39 -1.14 -41.03
C GLU A 363 10.30 -2.16 -39.88
N LEU A 364 9.61 -3.29 -40.10
CA LEU A 364 9.52 -4.39 -39.12
C LEU A 364 10.87 -5.07 -38.87
N THR A 365 11.72 -5.24 -39.88
CA THR A 365 13.07 -5.78 -39.70
C THR A 365 13.92 -4.86 -38.82
N THR A 366 13.95 -3.55 -39.11
CA THR A 366 14.69 -2.57 -38.29
C THR A 366 14.16 -2.48 -36.86
N HIS A 367 12.84 -2.57 -36.67
CA HIS A 367 12.25 -2.59 -35.33
C HIS A 367 12.62 -3.86 -34.55
N LEU A 368 12.65 -5.02 -35.21
CA LEU A 368 13.09 -6.29 -34.61
C LEU A 368 14.57 -6.27 -34.25
N GLU A 369 15.44 -5.76 -35.12
CA GLU A 369 16.87 -5.56 -34.84
C GLU A 369 17.09 -4.62 -33.65
N SER A 370 16.32 -3.53 -33.55
CA SER A 370 16.36 -2.62 -32.40
C SER A 370 15.94 -3.32 -31.09
N ALA A 371 14.85 -4.08 -31.11
CA ALA A 371 14.35 -4.79 -29.94
C ALA A 371 15.28 -5.92 -29.47
N LEU A 372 15.99 -6.58 -30.40
CA LEU A 372 17.00 -7.60 -30.05
C LEU A 372 18.21 -6.97 -29.33
N ASN A 373 18.69 -5.81 -29.80
CA ASN A 373 19.77 -5.07 -29.12
C ASN A 373 19.35 -4.58 -27.72
N GLU A 374 18.09 -4.14 -27.57
CA GLU A 374 17.52 -3.74 -26.27
C GLU A 374 17.44 -4.92 -25.30
N ILE A 375 17.04 -6.11 -25.77
CA ILE A 375 17.04 -7.34 -24.97
C ILE A 375 18.46 -7.74 -24.54
N GLU A 376 19.46 -7.65 -25.44
CA GLU A 376 20.86 -7.95 -25.09
C GLU A 376 21.42 -6.97 -24.04
N GLN A 377 21.10 -5.67 -24.16
CA GLN A 377 21.48 -4.67 -23.16
C GLN A 377 20.81 -4.94 -21.79
N LEU A 378 19.51 -5.23 -21.77
CA LEU A 378 18.77 -5.53 -20.53
C LEU A 378 19.24 -6.83 -19.86
N GLN A 379 19.70 -7.81 -20.65
CA GLN A 379 20.32 -9.04 -20.12
C GLN A 379 21.66 -8.74 -19.43
N ALA A 380 22.52 -7.93 -20.06
CA ALA A 380 23.79 -7.52 -19.46
C ALA A 380 23.60 -6.67 -18.18
N GLU A 381 22.58 -5.80 -18.15
CA GLU A 381 22.22 -5.01 -16.96
C GLU A 381 21.68 -5.90 -15.82
N LEU A 382 20.83 -6.90 -16.14
CA LEU A 382 20.34 -7.88 -15.17
C LEU A 382 21.45 -8.78 -14.60
N GLU A 383 22.44 -9.18 -15.42
CA GLU A 383 23.60 -9.92 -14.94
C GLU A 383 24.50 -9.08 -14.04
N ALA A 384 24.71 -7.79 -14.36
CA ALA A 384 25.45 -6.86 -13.51
C ALA A 384 24.77 -6.64 -12.15
N GLU A 385 23.45 -6.46 -12.14
CA GLU A 385 22.67 -6.26 -10.90
C GLU A 385 22.63 -7.53 -10.03
N ARG A 386 22.56 -8.72 -10.66
CA ARG A 386 22.71 -10.00 -9.95
C ARG A 386 24.08 -10.15 -9.29
N ALA A 387 25.16 -9.80 -9.99
CA ALA A 387 26.51 -9.83 -9.42
C ALA A 387 26.70 -8.77 -8.31
N ALA A 388 26.06 -7.60 -8.44
CA ALA A 388 26.05 -6.58 -7.39
C ALA A 388 25.29 -7.07 -6.13
N ARG A 389 24.15 -7.76 -6.32
CA ARG A 389 23.38 -8.38 -5.23
C ARG A 389 24.16 -9.49 -4.54
N GLU A 390 24.78 -10.42 -5.27
CA GLU A 390 25.62 -11.48 -4.67
C GLU A 390 26.78 -10.88 -3.87
N ALA A 391 27.42 -9.81 -4.37
CA ALA A 391 28.47 -9.09 -3.65
C ALA A 391 27.96 -8.32 -2.41
N ALA A 392 26.68 -7.93 -2.37
CA ALA A 392 26.04 -7.34 -1.21
C ALA A 392 25.68 -8.41 -0.16
N GLU A 393 25.07 -9.52 -0.57
CA GLU A 393 24.76 -10.67 0.30
C GLU A 393 26.03 -11.28 0.91
N ALA A 394 27.13 -11.37 0.15
CA ALA A 394 28.44 -11.79 0.66
C ALA A 394 29.05 -10.81 1.69
N ARG A 395 28.71 -9.51 1.61
CA ARG A 395 29.09 -8.52 2.64
C ARG A 395 28.23 -8.64 3.90
N VAL A 396 26.92 -8.81 3.73
CA VAL A 396 25.98 -9.03 4.85
C VAL A 396 26.39 -10.29 5.63
N ARG A 397 26.57 -11.43 4.95
CA ARG A 397 27.05 -12.68 5.56
C ARG A 397 28.39 -12.55 6.28
N LYS A 398 29.27 -11.65 5.83
CA LYS A 398 30.51 -11.35 6.56
C LYS A 398 30.24 -10.53 7.82
N LEU A 399 29.42 -9.49 7.74
CA LEU A 399 29.06 -8.65 8.89
C LEU A 399 28.31 -9.45 9.97
N GLU A 400 27.46 -10.40 9.56
CA GLU A 400 26.79 -11.35 10.46
C GLU A 400 27.78 -12.27 11.17
N ALA A 401 28.77 -12.82 10.44
CA ALA A 401 29.83 -13.63 11.02
C ALA A 401 30.74 -12.83 11.96
N ASP A 402 31.15 -11.62 11.56
CA ASP A 402 31.94 -10.70 12.39
C ASP A 402 31.15 -10.33 13.68
N ALA A 403 29.84 -10.08 13.58
CA ALA A 403 28.97 -9.76 14.73
C ALA A 403 28.66 -10.96 15.64
N ALA A 404 28.66 -12.19 15.09
CA ALA A 404 28.50 -13.41 15.87
C ALA A 404 29.72 -13.71 16.77
N GLU A 405 30.94 -13.32 16.36
CA GLU A 405 32.13 -13.42 17.21
C GLU A 405 32.13 -12.40 18.36
N ASP A 406 31.57 -11.19 18.15
CA ASP A 406 31.43 -10.15 19.20
C ASP A 406 30.25 -10.40 20.17
N GLY A 407 29.45 -11.46 19.97
CA GLY A 407 28.51 -12.00 20.96
C GLY A 407 27.28 -11.13 21.27
N GLY A 408 27.02 -10.09 20.48
CA GLY A 408 25.92 -9.13 20.65
C GLY A 408 24.86 -9.24 19.56
N GLY A 409 24.07 -10.32 19.54
CA GLY A 409 23.03 -10.54 18.53
C GLY A 409 21.93 -9.47 18.54
N TRP A 410 21.77 -8.75 17.42
CA TRP A 410 20.66 -7.80 17.22
C TRP A 410 19.40 -8.56 16.81
N SER A 411 18.41 -8.63 17.72
CA SER A 411 17.05 -9.07 17.39
C SER A 411 16.13 -7.85 17.29
N LEU A 412 15.31 -7.81 16.23
CA LEU A 412 14.37 -6.71 15.98
C LEU A 412 13.32 -6.55 17.11
N PHE A 413 13.07 -7.62 17.88
CA PHE A 413 12.12 -7.66 19.00
C PHE A 413 12.80 -7.80 20.38
N GLY A 414 14.07 -7.38 20.51
CA GLY A 414 14.85 -7.46 21.76
C GLY A 414 14.25 -6.75 23.00
N TRP A 415 13.18 -5.97 22.84
CA TRP A 415 12.45 -5.33 23.95
C TRP A 415 11.20 -6.08 24.42
N LEU A 416 10.78 -7.17 23.75
CA LEU A 416 9.58 -7.94 24.14
C LEU A 416 9.85 -9.01 25.23
N ARG A 417 11.05 -9.05 25.81
CA ARG A 417 11.43 -9.95 26.93
C ARG A 417 11.83 -9.16 28.19
N SER A 418 10.84 -8.73 28.97
CA SER A 418 10.98 -8.28 30.37
C SER A 418 9.66 -8.41 31.12
#